data_AF-A0A812X2J5-F1
#
_entry.id   AF-A0A812X2J5-F1
#
_cell.length_a   1.000
_cell.length_b   1.000
_cell.length_c   1.000
_cell.angle_alpha   90.00
_cell.angle_beta   90.00
_cell.angle_gamma   90.00
#
_symmetry.space_group_name_H-M   'P 1'
#
loop_
_entity.id
_entity.type
_entity.pdbx_description
1 polymer ?
#
loop_
_entity_poly.entity_id
_entity_poly.type
_entity_poly.pdbx_seq_one_letter_code
_entity_poly.pdbx_strand_id
1 'polypeptide(L)'
;MQIRVCTPENRDVLETEMFEILTSREVEMGGLLDQVRMECSRALEIADKRVAQVLKQREEEEERMRKPRETLQEMEEMLASFRQSCLEFEELGAEGTVSPDQVSTAENSFEEFSSKAKKFRDELKEFVQEHSKDFQNQTLPLEVRQGWLEKVRACATASKEADELLEKSRTALTEAKNLAKKELLNAAKIRLDAKLQEVPKAFAQAQQLVAVCEQKAEPFVGIPKHKGKDEHEMQSIAKELDEMVGSASNGVSSARTTLSSQSTDVEVEDEIKEDIAQYIQDQTKRLQIRLGQLDKRISRVRNLVSNYQKDLQNEKNSQIIRELKAKAFDLIEDSKLSEKAEEASAAVKDAEGQSEKFSKMETMAMSELQEELQSLEGKTQAARESLDVVTQMLCPVKDVDEDVRMTLCKHVLSKKSSLKTKLLFLEQRLKRMKSLVEKGRLVIKQKEVSRSSEIHLKALKVMDLFREDQSGKGLEGLPSQDIFAIMDADKDGVIGKDDFRNFFTEVMELADETKRKEFPSLEELSELFERSLLEGESGLPLSIFERLLIRYVQVVRPTTMTQHNEIMLGETVREVKMGEILEVLQGPVLCGPMKLPRLLVRATSDSALGWITMAGNAGSVFLKELIRR
;
A
#
# COMPACT_ATOMS: atom_id res chain seq x y z
N MET A 1 72.86 -18.95 -66.31
CA MET A 1 72.41 -19.62 -65.08
C MET A 1 71.14 -18.95 -64.61
N GLN A 2 70.03 -19.68 -64.50
CA GLN A 2 68.85 -19.18 -63.78
C GLN A 2 69.19 -19.18 -62.29
N ILE A 3 69.05 -18.04 -61.63
CA ILE A 3 69.26 -17.91 -60.18
C ILE A 3 68.09 -18.62 -59.50
N ARG A 4 68.32 -19.79 -58.91
CA ARG A 4 67.33 -20.50 -58.08
C ARG A 4 67.42 -20.01 -56.64
N VAL A 5 66.29 -19.64 -56.06
CA VAL A 5 66.22 -19.20 -54.65
C VAL A 5 66.18 -20.44 -53.76
N CYS A 6 67.10 -20.53 -52.79
CA CYS A 6 67.08 -21.58 -51.78
C CYS A 6 65.92 -21.38 -50.80
N THR A 7 65.09 -22.41 -50.65
CA THR A 7 64.00 -22.55 -49.68
C THR A 7 64.24 -23.83 -48.87
N PRO A 8 63.62 -23.99 -47.68
CA PRO A 8 63.80 -25.18 -46.87
C PRO A 8 63.53 -26.50 -47.62
N GLU A 9 62.61 -26.49 -48.59
CA GLU A 9 62.17 -27.68 -49.34
C GLU A 9 63.10 -28.05 -50.49
N ASN A 10 63.91 -27.11 -50.99
CA ASN A 10 64.77 -27.32 -52.16
C ASN A 10 66.27 -27.28 -51.84
N ARG A 11 66.65 -27.02 -50.57
CA ARG A 11 68.05 -26.93 -50.12
C ARG A 11 68.86 -28.16 -50.50
N ASP A 12 68.37 -29.35 -50.15
CA ASP A 12 69.11 -30.61 -50.33
C ASP A 12 69.28 -30.95 -51.82
N VAL A 13 68.29 -30.60 -52.63
CA VAL A 13 68.31 -30.77 -54.09
C VAL A 13 69.33 -29.84 -54.73
N LEU A 14 69.36 -28.57 -54.33
CA LEU A 14 70.32 -27.58 -54.84
C LEU A 14 71.76 -27.89 -54.43
N GLU A 15 71.96 -28.41 -53.22
CA GLU A 15 73.26 -28.88 -52.74
C GLU A 15 73.76 -30.05 -53.58
N THR A 16 72.90 -31.05 -53.80
CA THR A 16 73.21 -32.23 -54.63
C THR A 16 73.54 -31.85 -56.07
N GLU A 17 72.72 -31.01 -56.71
CA GLU A 17 72.97 -30.50 -58.07
C GLU A 17 74.31 -29.74 -58.15
N MET A 18 74.64 -28.94 -57.13
CA MET A 18 75.90 -28.21 -57.08
C MET A 18 77.10 -29.15 -56.96
N PHE A 19 77.01 -30.19 -56.12
CA PHE A 19 78.05 -31.22 -56.01
C PHE A 19 78.24 -31.99 -57.32
N GLU A 20 77.17 -32.43 -57.98
CA GLU A 20 77.23 -33.15 -59.27
C GLU A 20 77.89 -32.30 -60.37
N ILE A 21 77.58 -31.00 -60.43
CA ILE A 21 78.20 -30.07 -61.38
C ILE A 21 79.70 -29.88 -61.08
N LEU A 22 80.09 -29.80 -59.80
CA LEU A 22 81.50 -29.69 -59.40
C LEU A 22 82.30 -30.94 -59.76
N THR A 23 81.75 -32.13 -59.51
CA THR A 23 82.41 -33.41 -59.81
C THR A 23 82.53 -33.65 -61.32
N SER A 24 81.49 -33.32 -62.10
CA SER A 24 81.51 -33.53 -63.56
C SER A 24 82.49 -32.62 -64.30
N ARG A 25 82.84 -31.45 -63.73
CA ARG A 25 83.73 -30.45 -64.35
C ARG A 25 85.10 -30.33 -63.68
N GLU A 26 85.44 -31.25 -62.79
CA GLU A 26 86.68 -31.19 -61.98
C GLU A 26 87.95 -31.09 -62.84
N VAL A 27 88.00 -31.86 -63.94
CA VAL A 27 89.14 -31.91 -64.86
C VAL A 27 89.29 -30.61 -65.67
N GLU A 28 88.18 -29.93 -66.00
CA GLU A 28 88.16 -28.71 -66.80
C GLU A 28 88.57 -27.46 -65.99
N MET A 29 88.34 -27.48 -64.68
CA MET A 29 88.58 -26.32 -63.81
C MET A 29 90.05 -26.14 -63.38
N GLY A 30 90.87 -27.20 -63.42
CA GLY A 30 92.32 -27.12 -63.14
C GLY A 30 92.65 -26.39 -61.83
N GLY A 31 93.54 -25.39 -61.90
CA GLY A 31 93.96 -24.60 -60.72
C GLY A 31 92.88 -23.67 -60.13
N LEU A 32 91.72 -23.50 -60.79
CA LEU A 32 90.59 -22.72 -60.27
C LEU A 32 89.65 -23.56 -59.40
N LEU A 33 89.80 -24.89 -59.38
CA LEU A 33 88.92 -25.80 -58.67
C LEU A 33 88.77 -25.45 -57.18
N ASP A 34 89.86 -25.13 -56.51
CA ASP A 34 89.84 -24.79 -55.08
C ASP A 34 89.11 -23.48 -54.82
N GLN A 35 89.23 -22.50 -55.72
CA GLN A 35 88.52 -21.23 -55.61
C GLN A 35 87.02 -21.41 -55.85
N VAL A 36 86.63 -22.25 -56.81
CA VAL A 36 85.22 -22.59 -57.07
C VAL A 36 84.63 -23.37 -55.89
N ARG A 37 85.37 -24.32 -55.32
CA ARG A 37 84.94 -25.05 -54.10
C ARG A 37 84.70 -24.10 -52.92
N MET A 38 85.61 -23.14 -52.69
CA MET A 38 85.42 -22.13 -51.63
C MET A 38 84.19 -21.25 -51.86
N GLU A 39 83.93 -20.79 -53.09
CA GLU A 39 82.73 -20.00 -53.39
C GLU A 39 81.44 -20.82 -53.28
N CYS A 40 81.46 -22.10 -53.67
CA CYS A 40 80.34 -23.03 -53.47
C CYS A 40 80.04 -23.27 -51.99
N SER A 41 81.06 -23.49 -51.16
CA SER A 41 80.90 -23.58 -49.71
C SER A 41 80.32 -22.29 -49.11
N ARG A 42 80.78 -21.12 -49.55
CA ARG A 42 80.22 -19.82 -49.12
C ARG A 42 78.76 -19.67 -49.56
N ALA A 43 78.40 -20.12 -50.76
CA ALA A 43 77.03 -20.09 -51.26
C ALA A 43 76.10 -21.00 -50.44
N LEU A 44 76.56 -22.19 -50.05
CA LEU A 44 75.83 -23.09 -49.14
C LEU A 44 75.65 -22.46 -47.76
N GLU A 45 76.68 -21.83 -47.18
CA GLU A 45 76.54 -21.13 -45.88
C GLU A 45 75.51 -19.99 -45.94
N ILE A 46 75.47 -19.23 -47.04
CA ILE A 46 74.46 -18.18 -47.25
C ILE A 46 73.06 -18.79 -47.43
N ALA A 47 72.96 -19.91 -48.15
CA ALA A 47 71.72 -20.64 -48.32
C ALA A 47 71.19 -21.20 -47.00
N ASP A 48 72.06 -21.79 -46.16
CA ASP A 48 71.73 -22.29 -44.83
C ASP A 48 71.26 -21.17 -43.90
N LYS A 49 71.94 -20.01 -43.90
CA LYS A 49 71.48 -18.83 -43.15
C LYS A 49 70.11 -18.35 -43.60
N ARG A 50 69.84 -18.37 -44.91
CA ARG A 50 68.54 -17.99 -45.47
C ARG A 50 67.45 -19.00 -45.11
N VAL A 51 67.73 -20.29 -45.20
CA VAL A 51 66.80 -21.36 -44.79
C VAL A 51 66.48 -21.26 -43.31
N ALA A 52 67.50 -21.07 -42.45
CA ALA A 52 67.31 -20.84 -41.03
C ALA A 52 66.48 -19.57 -40.75
N GLN A 53 66.70 -18.49 -41.50
CA GLN A 53 65.88 -17.27 -41.39
C GLN A 53 64.42 -17.51 -41.81
N VAL A 54 64.18 -18.26 -42.90
CA VAL A 54 62.83 -18.60 -43.36
C VAL A 54 62.12 -19.54 -42.37
N LEU A 55 62.82 -20.53 -41.82
CA LEU A 55 62.26 -21.42 -40.80
C LEU A 55 61.92 -20.65 -39.53
N LYS A 56 62.82 -19.78 -39.05
CA LYS A 56 62.55 -18.92 -37.90
C LYS A 56 61.37 -17.97 -38.14
N GLN A 57 61.26 -17.41 -39.35
CA GLN A 57 60.09 -16.59 -39.73
C GLN A 57 58.79 -17.41 -39.74
N ARG A 58 58.82 -18.65 -40.23
CA ARG A 58 57.65 -19.55 -40.19
C ARG A 58 57.26 -19.93 -38.76
N GLU A 59 58.23 -20.24 -37.90
CA GLU A 59 57.98 -20.52 -36.48
C GLU A 59 57.39 -19.29 -35.76
N GLU A 60 57.96 -18.10 -35.96
CA GLU A 60 57.43 -16.86 -35.40
C GLU A 60 56.02 -16.53 -35.95
N GLU A 61 55.74 -16.81 -37.23
CA GLU A 61 54.41 -16.68 -37.83
C GLU A 61 53.43 -17.70 -37.25
N GLU A 62 53.83 -18.97 -37.08
CA GLU A 62 53.00 -20.03 -36.52
C GLU A 62 52.65 -19.77 -35.05
N GLU A 63 53.62 -19.33 -34.23
CA GLU A 63 53.39 -18.91 -32.85
C GLU A 63 52.45 -17.71 -32.75
N ARG A 64 52.57 -16.73 -33.65
CA ARG A 64 51.64 -15.59 -33.74
C ARG A 64 50.23 -16.02 -34.13
N MET A 65 50.10 -17.07 -34.93
CA MET A 65 48.82 -17.57 -35.44
C MET A 65 48.14 -18.56 -34.50
N ARG A 66 48.88 -19.14 -33.54
CA ARG A 66 48.34 -20.11 -32.58
C ARG A 66 47.25 -19.52 -31.70
N LYS A 67 47.50 -18.39 -31.03
CA LYS A 67 46.52 -17.76 -30.12
C LYS A 67 45.23 -17.30 -30.82
N PRO A 68 45.28 -16.64 -32.00
CA PRO A 68 44.07 -16.33 -32.77
C PRO A 68 43.27 -17.57 -33.19
N ARG A 69 43.93 -18.71 -33.45
CA ARG A 69 43.21 -19.96 -33.78
C ARG A 69 42.52 -20.56 -32.57
N GLU A 70 43.21 -20.61 -31.43
CA GLU A 70 42.65 -21.10 -30.16
C GLU A 70 41.43 -20.28 -29.75
N THR A 71 41.51 -18.94 -29.81
CA THR A 71 40.39 -18.03 -29.49
C THR A 71 39.20 -18.17 -30.46
N LEU A 72 39.44 -18.39 -31.76
CA LEU A 72 38.36 -18.67 -32.71
C LEU A 72 37.67 -20.01 -32.43
N GLN A 73 38.43 -21.02 -31.98
CA GLN A 73 37.90 -22.32 -31.62
C GLN A 73 37.04 -22.23 -30.35
N GLU A 74 37.50 -21.53 -29.30
CA GLU A 74 36.72 -21.30 -28.08
C GLU A 74 35.38 -20.61 -28.37
N MET A 75 35.38 -19.61 -29.26
CA MET A 75 34.16 -18.93 -29.70
C MET A 75 33.20 -19.87 -30.45
N GLU A 76 33.74 -20.79 -31.24
CA GLU A 76 32.96 -21.80 -31.96
C GLU A 76 32.34 -22.83 -31.03
N GLU A 77 33.06 -23.27 -30.00
CA GLU A 77 32.54 -24.17 -28.96
C GLU A 77 31.43 -23.49 -28.14
N MET A 78 31.61 -22.23 -27.76
CA MET A 78 30.58 -21.41 -27.10
C MET A 78 29.32 -21.28 -27.98
N LEU A 79 29.48 -20.98 -29.27
CA LEU A 79 28.35 -20.90 -30.20
C LEU A 79 27.64 -22.24 -30.39
N ALA A 80 28.39 -23.34 -30.49
CA ALA A 80 27.83 -24.68 -30.69
C ALA A 80 26.98 -25.12 -29.48
N SER A 81 27.51 -24.94 -28.26
CA SER A 81 26.78 -25.25 -27.02
C SER A 81 25.50 -24.40 -26.87
N PHE A 82 25.55 -23.12 -27.24
CA PHE A 82 24.38 -22.25 -27.19
C PHE A 82 23.31 -22.63 -28.22
N ARG A 83 23.72 -22.95 -29.45
CA ARG A 83 22.80 -23.44 -30.49
C ARG A 83 22.13 -24.75 -30.09
N GLN A 84 22.86 -25.65 -29.44
CA GLN A 84 22.28 -26.88 -28.88
C GLN A 84 21.19 -26.56 -27.85
N SER A 85 21.43 -25.58 -26.97
CA SER A 85 20.42 -25.12 -26.00
C SER A 85 19.18 -24.52 -26.69
N CYS A 86 19.37 -23.82 -27.82
CA CYS A 86 18.25 -23.28 -28.60
C CYS A 86 17.40 -24.41 -29.21
N LEU A 87 18.04 -25.46 -29.74
CA LEU A 87 17.35 -26.62 -30.29
C LEU A 87 16.57 -27.39 -29.22
N GLU A 88 17.16 -27.63 -28.05
CA GLU A 88 16.48 -28.30 -26.93
C GLU A 88 15.25 -27.51 -26.47
N PHE A 89 15.36 -26.18 -26.42
CA PHE A 89 14.22 -25.33 -26.08
C PHE A 89 13.15 -25.32 -27.17
N GLU A 90 13.55 -25.29 -28.44
CA GLU A 90 12.63 -25.36 -29.57
C GLU A 90 11.90 -26.71 -29.63
N GLU A 91 12.56 -27.83 -29.35
CA GLU A 91 11.94 -29.17 -29.28
C GLU A 91 10.89 -29.26 -28.17
N LEU A 92 11.14 -28.63 -27.01
CA LEU A 92 10.16 -28.52 -25.93
C LEU A 92 8.94 -27.66 -26.31
N GLY A 93 9.11 -26.72 -27.25
CA GLY A 93 8.05 -25.83 -27.74
C GLY A 93 7.37 -26.27 -29.05
N ALA A 94 8.00 -27.16 -29.83
CA ALA A 94 7.56 -27.56 -31.17
C ALA A 94 6.28 -28.41 -31.18
N GLU A 95 5.86 -28.95 -30.03
CA GLU A 95 4.55 -29.62 -29.89
C GLU A 95 3.35 -28.66 -29.87
N GLY A 96 3.58 -27.34 -29.97
CA GLY A 96 2.60 -26.43 -30.56
C GLY A 96 1.23 -26.45 -29.91
N THR A 97 1.17 -26.38 -28.58
CA THR A 97 0.11 -25.79 -27.75
C THR A 97 0.46 -26.21 -26.32
N VAL A 98 0.90 -25.28 -25.48
CA VAL A 98 1.08 -25.58 -24.06
C VAL A 98 -0.32 -25.86 -23.51
N SER A 99 -0.59 -27.12 -23.17
CA SER A 99 -1.84 -27.51 -22.53
C SER A 99 -1.97 -26.75 -21.19
N PRO A 100 -3.19 -26.38 -20.75
CA PRO A 100 -3.43 -25.82 -19.42
C PRO A 100 -2.71 -26.56 -18.28
N ASP A 101 -2.61 -27.88 -18.38
CA ASP A 101 -1.98 -28.75 -17.37
C ASP A 101 -0.44 -28.67 -17.36
N GLN A 102 0.18 -28.13 -18.41
CA GLN A 102 1.64 -28.09 -18.60
C GLN A 102 2.23 -26.68 -18.42
N VAL A 103 1.40 -25.69 -18.07
CA VAL A 103 1.81 -24.28 -17.94
C VAL A 103 2.99 -24.11 -16.97
N SER A 104 2.96 -24.76 -15.82
CA SER A 104 4.05 -24.67 -14.83
C SER A 104 5.36 -25.29 -15.33
N THR A 105 5.30 -26.39 -16.08
CA THR A 105 6.48 -27.01 -16.68
C THR A 105 7.07 -26.11 -17.77
N ALA A 106 6.21 -25.55 -18.62
CA ALA A 106 6.62 -24.63 -19.68
C ALA A 106 7.21 -23.31 -19.14
N GLU A 107 6.69 -22.79 -18.02
CA GLU A 107 7.27 -21.64 -17.29
C GLU A 107 8.71 -21.90 -16.86
N ASN A 108 8.94 -23.03 -16.19
CA ASN A 108 10.26 -23.39 -15.69
C ASN A 108 11.26 -23.53 -16.85
N SER A 109 10.87 -24.20 -17.94
CA SER A 109 11.71 -24.32 -19.14
C SER A 109 11.99 -22.96 -19.79
N PHE A 110 10.99 -22.06 -19.83
CA PHE A 110 11.15 -20.69 -20.33
C PHE A 110 12.15 -19.88 -19.49
N GLU A 111 12.03 -19.92 -18.15
CA GLU A 111 12.93 -19.22 -17.24
C GLU A 111 14.37 -19.75 -17.34
N GLU A 112 14.53 -21.08 -17.40
CA GLU A 112 15.83 -21.71 -17.55
C GLU A 112 16.52 -21.29 -18.85
N PHE A 113 15.80 -21.36 -19.98
CA PHE A 113 16.35 -20.96 -21.28
C PHE A 113 16.63 -19.45 -21.35
N SER A 114 15.73 -18.61 -20.82
CA SER A 114 15.95 -17.16 -20.73
C SER A 114 17.21 -16.82 -19.93
N SER A 115 17.47 -17.56 -18.85
CA SER A 115 18.70 -17.43 -18.05
C SER A 115 19.95 -17.84 -18.86
N LYS A 116 19.90 -18.98 -19.57
CA LYS A 116 20.97 -19.46 -20.45
C LYS A 116 21.28 -18.45 -21.58
N ALA A 117 20.26 -17.91 -22.25
CA ALA A 117 20.40 -16.90 -23.30
C ALA A 117 21.01 -15.59 -22.79
N LYS A 118 20.64 -15.16 -21.57
CA LYS A 118 21.26 -14.00 -20.93
C LYS A 118 22.74 -14.24 -20.64
N LYS A 119 23.09 -15.38 -20.02
CA LYS A 119 24.48 -15.76 -19.72
C LYS A 119 25.34 -15.79 -20.99
N PHE A 120 24.87 -16.43 -22.05
CA PHE A 120 25.58 -16.45 -23.33
C PHE A 120 25.87 -15.04 -23.88
N ARG A 121 24.91 -14.10 -23.79
CA ARG A 121 25.14 -12.71 -24.23
C ARG A 121 26.19 -11.99 -23.38
N ASP A 122 26.13 -12.18 -22.06
CA ASP A 122 27.08 -11.57 -21.14
C ASP A 122 28.49 -12.13 -21.39
N GLU A 123 28.63 -13.46 -21.50
CA GLU A 123 29.88 -14.16 -21.84
C GLU A 123 30.41 -13.73 -23.22
N LEU A 124 29.56 -13.67 -24.24
CA LEU A 124 29.94 -13.20 -25.57
C LEU A 124 30.45 -11.77 -25.55
N LYS A 125 29.80 -10.90 -24.77
CA LYS A 125 30.19 -9.49 -24.65
C LYS A 125 31.56 -9.36 -23.98
N GLU A 126 31.79 -10.08 -22.88
CA GLU A 126 33.08 -10.11 -22.20
C GLU A 126 34.19 -10.69 -23.10
N PHE A 127 33.93 -11.84 -23.73
CA PHE A 127 34.85 -12.51 -24.64
C PHE A 127 35.26 -11.62 -25.82
N VAL A 128 34.30 -10.92 -26.45
CA VAL A 128 34.59 -9.99 -27.55
C VAL A 128 35.36 -8.77 -27.05
N GLN A 129 35.07 -8.25 -25.85
CA GLN A 129 35.82 -7.12 -25.28
C GLN A 129 37.28 -7.47 -25.00
N GLU A 130 37.53 -8.68 -24.47
CA GLU A 130 38.86 -9.18 -24.16
C GLU A 130 39.71 -9.38 -25.42
N HIS A 131 39.18 -10.11 -26.41
CA HIS A 131 39.96 -10.55 -27.57
C HIS A 131 39.90 -9.61 -28.78
N SER A 132 38.97 -8.65 -28.85
CA SER A 132 38.83 -7.79 -30.04
C SER A 132 40.09 -7.03 -30.44
N LYS A 133 40.93 -6.63 -29.48
CA LYS A 133 42.18 -5.89 -29.73
C LYS A 133 43.21 -6.74 -30.47
N ASP A 134 43.25 -8.04 -30.19
CA ASP A 134 44.19 -8.97 -30.82
C ASP A 134 43.89 -9.11 -32.32
N PHE A 135 42.61 -9.09 -32.69
CA PHE A 135 42.16 -9.20 -34.08
C PHE A 135 42.10 -7.86 -34.85
N GLN A 136 42.31 -6.73 -34.19
CA GLN A 136 42.44 -5.40 -34.85
C GLN A 136 43.85 -5.15 -35.43
N ASN A 137 44.82 -5.98 -35.08
CA ASN A 137 46.20 -5.82 -35.52
C ASN A 137 46.35 -6.04 -37.05
N GLN A 138 46.87 -5.04 -37.76
CA GLN A 138 47.07 -5.09 -39.22
C GLN A 138 48.10 -6.13 -39.67
N THR A 139 48.92 -6.65 -38.75
CA THR A 139 49.92 -7.68 -39.05
C THR A 139 49.33 -9.10 -39.15
N LEU A 140 48.07 -9.30 -38.77
CA LEU A 140 47.39 -10.58 -38.93
C LEU A 140 46.90 -10.79 -40.38
N PRO A 141 46.97 -12.04 -40.90
CA PRO A 141 46.37 -12.42 -42.18
C PRO A 141 44.90 -11.99 -42.27
N LEU A 142 44.47 -11.65 -43.48
CA LEU A 142 43.11 -11.17 -43.73
C LEU A 142 42.08 -12.26 -43.40
N GLU A 143 42.41 -13.53 -43.65
CA GLU A 143 41.55 -14.69 -43.45
C GLU A 143 41.16 -14.85 -41.98
N VAL A 144 42.10 -14.66 -41.04
CA VAL A 144 41.84 -14.79 -39.60
C VAL A 144 40.97 -13.66 -39.08
N ARG A 145 41.21 -12.43 -39.56
CA ARG A 145 40.38 -11.26 -39.19
C ARG A 145 38.97 -11.38 -39.73
N GLN A 146 38.80 -11.92 -40.94
CA GLN A 146 37.48 -12.23 -41.49
C GLN A 146 36.78 -13.33 -40.69
N GLY A 147 37.49 -14.40 -40.35
CA GLY A 147 36.96 -15.49 -39.52
C GLY A 147 36.44 -15.02 -38.16
N TRP A 148 37.15 -14.10 -37.49
CA TRP A 148 36.68 -13.47 -36.25
C TRP A 148 35.36 -12.72 -36.44
N LEU A 149 35.28 -11.85 -37.45
CA LEU A 149 34.06 -11.10 -37.74
C LEU A 149 32.88 -12.00 -38.11
N GLU A 150 33.13 -13.09 -38.83
CA GLU A 150 32.12 -14.09 -39.18
C GLU A 150 31.58 -14.80 -37.94
N LYS A 151 32.46 -15.24 -37.01
CA LYS A 151 32.04 -15.87 -35.76
C LYS A 151 31.29 -14.89 -34.85
N VAL A 152 31.75 -13.66 -34.70
CA VAL A 152 31.02 -12.60 -33.96
C VAL A 152 29.62 -12.37 -34.53
N ARG A 153 29.48 -12.30 -35.85
CA ARG A 153 28.17 -12.19 -36.51
C ARG A 153 27.31 -13.43 -36.30
N ALA A 154 27.89 -14.62 -36.34
CA ALA A 154 27.17 -15.87 -36.09
C ALA A 154 26.63 -15.94 -34.66
N CYS A 155 27.39 -15.51 -33.66
CA CYS A 155 26.94 -15.41 -32.27
C CYS A 155 25.84 -14.35 -32.10
N ALA A 156 25.97 -13.18 -32.75
CA ALA A 156 24.92 -12.17 -32.74
C ALA A 156 23.62 -12.67 -33.39
N THR A 157 23.73 -13.45 -34.47
CA THR A 157 22.57 -14.07 -35.15
C THR A 157 21.91 -15.11 -34.25
N ALA A 158 22.68 -16.00 -33.62
CA ALA A 158 22.16 -16.99 -32.69
C ALA A 158 21.46 -16.35 -31.47
N SER A 159 22.02 -15.25 -30.93
CA SER A 159 21.34 -14.50 -29.86
C SER A 159 20.01 -13.92 -30.31
N LYS A 160 19.91 -13.45 -31.55
CA LYS A 160 18.66 -12.91 -32.11
C LYS A 160 17.63 -14.02 -32.31
N GLU A 161 18.04 -15.18 -32.83
CA GLU A 161 17.17 -16.36 -32.96
C GLU A 161 16.62 -16.82 -31.60
N ALA A 162 17.46 -16.82 -30.56
CA ALA A 162 17.03 -17.12 -29.20
C ALA A 162 15.99 -16.11 -28.66
N ASP A 163 16.15 -14.82 -28.95
CA ASP A 163 15.18 -13.79 -28.56
C ASP A 163 13.83 -13.98 -29.29
N GLU A 164 13.86 -14.32 -30.58
CA GLU A 164 12.65 -14.65 -31.35
C GLU A 164 11.95 -15.90 -30.81
N LEU A 165 12.70 -16.92 -30.36
CA LEU A 165 12.15 -18.11 -29.70
C LEU A 165 11.53 -17.81 -28.33
N LEU A 166 12.18 -16.96 -27.54
CA LEU A 166 11.64 -16.49 -26.25
C LEU A 166 10.35 -15.70 -26.44
N GLU A 167 10.26 -14.84 -27.45
CA GLU A 167 9.05 -14.06 -27.71
C GLU A 167 7.87 -14.94 -28.14
N LYS A 168 8.10 -15.91 -29.03
CA LYS A 168 7.10 -16.91 -29.42
C LYS A 168 6.63 -17.76 -28.23
N SER A 169 7.56 -18.20 -27.39
CA SER A 169 7.23 -19.03 -26.23
C SER A 169 6.47 -18.22 -25.17
N ARG A 170 6.82 -16.95 -24.96
CA ARG A 170 6.11 -16.05 -24.05
C ARG A 170 4.66 -15.84 -24.49
N THR A 171 4.43 -15.59 -25.78
CA THR A 171 3.06 -15.40 -26.30
C THR A 171 2.22 -16.66 -26.13
N ALA A 172 2.75 -17.83 -26.53
CA ALA A 172 2.09 -19.11 -26.31
C ALA A 172 1.78 -19.40 -24.83
N LEU A 173 2.72 -19.10 -23.93
CA LEU A 173 2.54 -19.28 -22.49
C LEU A 173 1.44 -18.37 -21.94
N THR A 174 1.38 -17.12 -22.38
CA THR A 174 0.30 -16.20 -21.97
C THR A 174 -1.07 -16.66 -22.45
N GLU A 175 -1.17 -17.20 -23.67
CA GLU A 175 -2.42 -17.77 -24.19
C GLU A 175 -2.86 -19.01 -23.42
N ALA A 176 -1.92 -19.91 -23.11
CA ALA A 176 -2.18 -21.11 -22.32
C ALA A 176 -2.65 -20.78 -20.89
N LYS A 177 -1.99 -19.82 -20.23
CA LYS A 177 -2.43 -19.29 -18.92
C LYS A 177 -3.84 -18.74 -18.96
N ASN A 178 -4.15 -17.93 -19.98
CA ASN A 178 -5.48 -17.35 -20.12
C ASN A 178 -6.55 -18.42 -20.37
N LEU A 179 -6.21 -19.48 -21.12
CA LEU A 179 -7.11 -20.61 -21.35
C LEU A 179 -7.35 -21.41 -20.06
N ALA A 180 -6.28 -21.76 -19.34
CA ALA A 180 -6.35 -22.45 -18.05
C ALA A 180 -7.20 -21.67 -17.05
N LYS A 181 -6.94 -20.36 -16.91
CA LYS A 181 -7.71 -19.45 -16.07
C LYS A 181 -9.19 -19.46 -16.44
N LYS A 182 -9.51 -19.46 -17.73
CA LYS A 182 -10.90 -19.46 -18.23
C LYS A 182 -11.62 -20.77 -17.93
N GLU A 183 -10.95 -21.91 -18.04
CA GLU A 183 -11.51 -23.23 -17.71
C GLU A 183 -11.80 -23.36 -16.21
N LEU A 184 -10.84 -22.95 -15.36
CA LEU A 184 -11.00 -22.89 -13.92
C LEU A 184 -12.17 -21.97 -13.51
N LEU A 185 -12.23 -20.78 -14.12
CA LEU A 185 -13.32 -19.83 -13.89
C LEU A 185 -14.69 -20.42 -14.27
N ASN A 186 -14.79 -21.11 -15.40
CA ASN A 186 -16.04 -21.72 -15.84
C ASN A 186 -16.47 -22.88 -14.93
N ALA A 187 -15.52 -23.75 -14.54
CA ALA A 187 -15.79 -24.85 -13.62
C ALA A 187 -16.29 -24.33 -12.26
N ALA A 188 -15.67 -23.25 -11.75
CA ALA A 188 -16.07 -22.62 -10.51
C ALA A 188 -17.45 -21.93 -10.61
N LYS A 189 -17.76 -21.26 -11.73
CA LYS A 189 -19.10 -20.69 -11.99
C LYS A 189 -20.19 -21.77 -11.94
N ILE A 190 -19.96 -22.93 -12.56
CA ILE A 190 -20.93 -24.04 -12.54
C ILE A 190 -21.19 -24.53 -11.11
N ARG A 191 -20.13 -24.69 -10.29
CA ARG A 191 -20.27 -25.10 -8.88
C ARG A 191 -21.03 -24.05 -8.07
N LEU A 192 -20.76 -22.78 -8.31
CA LEU A 192 -21.44 -21.67 -7.64
C LEU A 192 -22.92 -21.61 -8.01
N ASP A 193 -23.25 -21.74 -9.30
CA ASP A 193 -24.64 -21.74 -9.79
C ASP A 193 -25.44 -22.87 -9.15
N ALA A 194 -24.85 -24.06 -8.99
CA ALA A 194 -25.47 -25.18 -8.29
C ALA A 194 -25.77 -24.86 -6.82
N LYS A 195 -24.84 -24.20 -6.10
CA LYS A 195 -25.08 -23.76 -4.71
C LYS A 195 -26.18 -22.70 -4.64
N LEU A 196 -26.18 -21.74 -5.56
CA LEU A 196 -27.13 -20.62 -5.59
C LEU A 196 -28.59 -21.03 -5.88
N GLN A 197 -28.86 -22.24 -6.36
CA GLN A 197 -30.23 -22.72 -6.58
C GLN A 197 -31.08 -22.86 -5.30
N GLU A 198 -30.46 -22.95 -4.12
CA GLU A 198 -31.20 -23.04 -2.85
C GLU A 198 -31.67 -21.67 -2.33
N VAL A 199 -31.02 -20.57 -2.74
CA VAL A 199 -31.38 -19.22 -2.29
C VAL A 199 -32.79 -18.78 -2.72
N PRO A 200 -33.25 -19.02 -3.96
CA PRO A 200 -34.62 -18.72 -4.37
C PRO A 200 -35.69 -19.39 -3.51
N LYS A 201 -35.44 -20.60 -3.00
CA LYS A 201 -36.40 -21.33 -2.14
C LYS A 201 -36.53 -20.65 -0.78
N ALA A 202 -35.40 -20.32 -0.14
CA ALA A 202 -35.39 -19.57 1.12
C ALA A 202 -36.03 -18.18 0.97
N PHE A 203 -35.78 -17.50 -0.15
CA PHE A 203 -36.41 -16.23 -0.49
C PHE A 203 -37.94 -16.36 -0.64
N ALA A 204 -38.42 -17.41 -1.31
CA ALA A 204 -39.86 -17.65 -1.49
C ALA A 204 -40.58 -17.89 -0.15
N GLN A 205 -39.97 -18.63 0.77
CA GLN A 205 -40.50 -18.84 2.12
C GLN A 205 -40.57 -17.53 2.91
N ALA A 206 -39.51 -16.73 2.88
CA ALA A 206 -39.49 -15.41 3.53
C ALA A 206 -40.57 -14.48 2.94
N GLN A 207 -40.76 -14.50 1.62
CA GLN A 207 -41.79 -13.71 0.94
C GLN A 207 -43.21 -14.12 1.38
N GLN A 208 -43.47 -15.42 1.54
CA GLN A 208 -44.77 -15.92 2.02
C GLN A 208 -45.05 -15.46 3.46
N LEU A 209 -44.08 -15.57 4.36
CA LEU A 209 -44.23 -15.11 5.75
C LEU A 209 -44.57 -13.60 5.80
N VAL A 210 -43.87 -12.78 5.02
CA VAL A 210 -44.14 -11.34 4.95
C VAL A 210 -45.53 -11.04 4.39
N ALA A 211 -46.00 -11.80 3.40
CA ALA A 211 -47.34 -11.62 2.84
C ALA A 211 -48.44 -11.92 3.88
N VAL A 212 -48.27 -12.98 4.67
CA VAL A 212 -49.20 -13.33 5.78
C VAL A 212 -49.20 -12.23 6.85
N CYS A 213 -48.03 -11.68 7.20
CA CYS A 213 -47.93 -10.55 8.12
C CYS A 213 -48.69 -9.32 7.61
N GLU A 214 -48.54 -8.95 6.34
CA GLU A 214 -49.24 -7.80 5.74
C GLU A 214 -50.75 -8.00 5.73
N GLN A 215 -51.24 -9.21 5.45
CA GLN A 215 -52.68 -9.51 5.47
C GLN A 215 -53.28 -9.36 6.87
N LYS A 216 -52.60 -9.88 7.90
CA LYS A 216 -53.08 -9.70 9.28
C LYS A 216 -52.90 -8.26 9.80
N ALA A 217 -52.03 -7.45 9.19
CA ALA A 217 -51.84 -6.04 9.54
C ALA A 217 -52.95 -5.11 9.00
N GLU A 218 -53.78 -5.59 8.08
CA GLU A 218 -54.83 -4.81 7.41
C GLU A 218 -55.81 -4.06 8.36
N PRO A 219 -56.19 -4.59 9.54
CA PRO A 219 -57.05 -3.87 10.49
C PRO A 219 -56.43 -2.58 11.04
N PHE A 220 -55.10 -2.46 11.03
CA PHE A 220 -54.38 -1.26 11.47
C PHE A 220 -54.19 -0.22 10.33
N VAL A 221 -54.64 -0.54 9.11
CA VAL A 221 -54.49 0.31 7.93
C VAL A 221 -55.81 1.04 7.63
N GLY A 222 -55.75 2.37 7.62
CA GLY A 222 -56.88 3.24 7.22
C GLY A 222 -57.72 3.77 8.38
N ILE A 223 -58.70 4.62 8.05
CA ILE A 223 -59.67 5.21 8.97
C ILE A 223 -61.07 4.67 8.59
N PRO A 224 -61.89 4.20 9.54
CA PRO A 224 -61.66 4.18 11.00
C PRO A 224 -60.65 3.10 11.41
N LYS A 225 -59.77 3.45 12.36
CA LYS A 225 -58.57 2.71 12.80
C LYS A 225 -58.84 1.34 13.46
N HIS A 226 -59.99 0.71 13.26
CA HIS A 226 -60.36 -0.53 13.96
C HIS A 226 -61.26 -1.44 13.12
N LYS A 227 -61.73 -0.97 11.94
CA LYS A 227 -62.72 -1.65 11.07
C LYS A 227 -63.88 -2.33 11.85
N GLY A 228 -64.32 -1.73 12.96
CA GLY A 228 -65.42 -2.25 13.79
C GLY A 228 -65.05 -3.33 14.82
N LYS A 229 -63.75 -3.61 15.04
CA LYS A 229 -63.26 -4.51 16.09
C LYS A 229 -63.15 -3.81 17.44
N ASP A 230 -63.32 -4.58 18.53
CA ASP A 230 -63.17 -4.05 19.89
C ASP A 230 -61.69 -3.90 20.32
N GLU A 231 -61.45 -3.23 21.44
CA GLU A 231 -60.09 -2.96 21.95
C GLU A 231 -59.34 -4.26 22.32
N HIS A 232 -60.03 -5.27 22.86
CA HIS A 232 -59.44 -6.52 23.30
C HIS A 232 -59.02 -7.40 22.10
N GLU A 233 -59.86 -7.46 21.07
CA GLU A 233 -59.59 -8.08 19.77
C GLU A 233 -58.40 -7.42 19.09
N MET A 234 -58.33 -6.08 19.07
CA MET A 234 -57.23 -5.34 18.46
C MET A 234 -55.90 -5.56 19.21
N GLN A 235 -55.92 -5.65 20.54
CA GLN A 235 -54.74 -6.00 21.34
C GLN A 235 -54.29 -7.45 21.11
N SER A 236 -55.22 -8.40 20.95
CA SER A 236 -54.88 -9.79 20.62
C SER A 236 -54.22 -9.88 19.25
N ILE A 237 -54.79 -9.20 18.25
CA ILE A 237 -54.22 -9.15 16.90
C ILE A 237 -52.83 -8.50 16.92
N ALA A 238 -52.63 -7.43 17.70
CA ALA A 238 -51.33 -6.77 17.82
C ALA A 238 -50.24 -7.72 18.36
N LYS A 239 -50.55 -8.51 19.41
CA LYS A 239 -49.62 -9.51 19.97
C LYS A 239 -49.27 -10.60 18.95
N GLU A 240 -50.28 -11.17 18.28
CA GLU A 240 -50.05 -12.15 17.23
C GLU A 240 -49.20 -11.56 16.09
N LEU A 241 -49.45 -10.30 15.71
CA LEU A 241 -48.70 -9.61 14.67
C LEU A 241 -47.23 -9.44 15.02
N ASP A 242 -46.91 -9.12 16.27
CA ASP A 242 -45.53 -9.00 16.75
C ASP A 242 -44.78 -10.35 16.68
N GLU A 243 -45.43 -11.45 17.06
CA GLU A 243 -44.86 -12.81 16.94
C GLU A 243 -44.60 -13.20 15.48
N MET A 244 -45.54 -12.90 14.58
CA MET A 244 -45.37 -13.17 13.15
C MET A 244 -44.32 -12.25 12.51
N VAL A 245 -44.23 -10.99 12.92
CA VAL A 245 -43.17 -10.07 12.50
C VAL A 245 -41.80 -10.62 12.93
N GLY A 246 -41.70 -11.18 14.15
CA GLY A 246 -40.50 -11.89 14.60
C GLY A 246 -40.16 -13.08 13.69
N SER A 247 -41.15 -13.92 13.38
CA SER A 247 -40.98 -15.08 12.50
C SER A 247 -40.59 -14.70 11.07
N ALA A 248 -41.22 -13.68 10.49
CA ALA A 248 -40.89 -13.15 9.17
C ALA A 248 -39.50 -12.51 9.13
N SER A 249 -39.12 -11.78 10.19
CA SER A 249 -37.77 -11.23 10.34
C SER A 249 -36.72 -12.33 10.40
N ASN A 250 -36.97 -13.40 11.14
CA ASN A 250 -36.08 -14.56 11.21
C ASN A 250 -35.97 -15.27 9.86
N GLY A 251 -37.08 -15.40 9.12
CA GLY A 251 -37.08 -15.95 7.76
C GLY A 251 -36.24 -15.13 6.78
N VAL A 252 -36.35 -13.79 6.81
CA VAL A 252 -35.53 -12.89 5.98
C VAL A 252 -34.06 -12.94 6.39
N SER A 253 -33.76 -12.98 7.68
CA SER A 253 -32.38 -13.15 8.19
C SER A 253 -31.79 -14.48 7.77
N SER A 254 -32.53 -15.58 7.88
CA SER A 254 -32.09 -16.91 7.45
C SER A 254 -31.78 -16.94 5.95
N ALA A 255 -32.67 -16.40 5.11
CA ALA A 255 -32.42 -16.29 3.67
C ALA A 255 -31.18 -15.43 3.35
N ARG A 256 -30.90 -14.39 4.16
CA ARG A 256 -29.69 -13.57 4.03
C ARG A 256 -28.43 -14.34 4.45
N THR A 257 -28.50 -15.11 5.53
CA THR A 257 -27.39 -15.98 5.96
C THR A 257 -27.09 -17.03 4.91
N THR A 258 -28.10 -17.69 4.34
CA THR A 258 -27.91 -18.66 3.25
C THR A 258 -27.27 -18.01 2.02
N LEU A 259 -27.70 -16.80 1.65
CA LEU A 259 -27.08 -16.04 0.57
C LEU A 259 -25.62 -15.69 0.86
N SER A 260 -25.29 -15.35 2.11
CA SER A 260 -23.93 -14.99 2.53
C SER A 260 -23.03 -16.22 2.62
N SER A 261 -23.47 -17.30 3.26
CA SER A 261 -22.65 -18.51 3.44
C SER A 261 -22.32 -19.17 2.12
N GLN A 262 -23.29 -19.25 1.19
CA GLN A 262 -23.05 -19.82 -0.13
C GLN A 262 -22.13 -18.95 -1.02
N SER A 263 -21.97 -17.67 -0.68
CA SER A 263 -21.09 -16.74 -1.39
C SER A 263 -19.64 -16.74 -0.88
N THR A 264 -19.40 -17.11 0.39
CA THR A 264 -18.05 -17.08 1.00
C THR A 264 -17.35 -18.44 0.99
N ASP A 265 -18.08 -19.53 0.79
CA ASP A 265 -17.60 -20.90 1.01
C ASP A 265 -17.07 -21.56 -0.27
N VAL A 266 -16.36 -20.79 -1.09
CA VAL A 266 -15.68 -21.28 -2.30
C VAL A 266 -14.20 -21.00 -2.14
N GLU A 267 -13.42 -22.03 -1.85
CA GLU A 267 -11.98 -22.00 -1.99
C GLU A 267 -11.68 -21.84 -3.48
N VAL A 268 -11.11 -20.69 -3.82
CA VAL A 268 -10.81 -20.27 -5.19
C VAL A 268 -9.32 -19.91 -5.22
N GLU A 269 -8.63 -20.31 -6.28
CA GLU A 269 -7.24 -19.92 -6.53
C GLU A 269 -7.12 -18.40 -6.67
N ASP A 270 -6.04 -17.81 -6.15
CA ASP A 270 -5.87 -16.35 -6.06
C ASP A 270 -6.11 -15.61 -7.38
N GLU A 271 -5.76 -16.25 -8.51
CA GLU A 271 -5.85 -15.66 -9.85
C GLU A 271 -7.28 -15.38 -10.34
N ILE A 272 -8.28 -16.15 -9.87
CA ILE A 272 -9.69 -16.04 -10.28
C ILE A 272 -10.61 -15.51 -9.17
N LYS A 273 -10.06 -15.15 -8.00
CA LYS A 273 -10.84 -14.64 -6.87
C LYS A 273 -11.67 -13.40 -7.20
N GLU A 274 -11.07 -12.42 -7.87
CA GLU A 274 -11.77 -11.18 -8.24
C GLU A 274 -12.91 -11.42 -9.23
N ASP A 275 -12.66 -12.22 -10.28
CA ASP A 275 -13.65 -12.54 -11.32
C ASP A 275 -14.85 -13.30 -10.72
N ILE A 276 -14.60 -14.21 -9.77
CA ILE A 276 -15.66 -14.95 -9.08
C ILE A 276 -16.40 -14.05 -8.09
N ALA A 277 -15.70 -13.18 -7.36
CA ALA A 277 -16.34 -12.22 -6.46
C ALA A 277 -17.30 -11.30 -7.24
N GLN A 278 -16.90 -10.83 -8.42
CA GLN A 278 -17.75 -10.02 -9.29
C GLN A 278 -18.96 -10.81 -9.81
N TYR A 279 -18.75 -12.07 -10.25
CA TYR A 279 -19.85 -12.94 -10.68
C TYR A 279 -20.87 -13.21 -9.56
N ILE A 280 -20.38 -13.52 -8.35
CA ILE A 280 -21.20 -13.66 -7.14
C ILE A 280 -22.00 -12.38 -6.90
N GLN A 281 -21.34 -11.21 -6.94
CA GLN A 281 -22.00 -9.94 -6.69
C GLN A 281 -23.15 -9.71 -7.68
N ASP A 282 -22.94 -9.97 -8.97
CA ASP A 282 -23.97 -9.80 -9.99
C ASP A 282 -25.16 -10.74 -9.81
N GLN A 283 -24.92 -12.02 -9.50
CA GLN A 283 -25.99 -13.00 -9.26
C GLN A 283 -26.79 -12.69 -7.98
N THR A 284 -26.10 -12.22 -6.93
CA THR A 284 -26.70 -12.04 -5.60
C THR A 284 -27.35 -10.66 -5.41
N LYS A 285 -26.91 -9.62 -6.14
CA LYS A 285 -27.41 -8.24 -6.00
C LYS A 285 -28.92 -8.10 -6.14
N ARG A 286 -29.53 -8.80 -7.11
CA ARG A 286 -30.99 -8.77 -7.29
C ARG A 286 -31.73 -9.33 -6.08
N LEU A 287 -31.23 -10.42 -5.50
CA LEU A 287 -31.82 -11.05 -4.32
C LEU A 287 -31.59 -10.20 -3.05
N GLN A 288 -30.41 -9.60 -2.89
CA GLN A 288 -30.14 -8.65 -1.80
C GLN A 288 -31.10 -7.45 -1.81
N ILE A 289 -31.32 -6.86 -2.99
CA ILE A 289 -32.26 -5.73 -3.14
C ILE A 289 -33.67 -6.17 -2.73
N ARG A 290 -34.11 -7.36 -3.16
CA ARG A 290 -35.44 -7.89 -2.82
C ARG A 290 -35.58 -8.22 -1.33
N LEU A 291 -34.56 -8.80 -0.69
CA LEU A 291 -34.54 -9.02 0.75
C LEU A 291 -34.67 -7.69 1.52
N GLY A 292 -33.94 -6.65 1.08
CA GLY A 292 -34.08 -5.31 1.65
C GLY A 292 -35.48 -4.70 1.45
N GLN A 293 -36.20 -5.04 0.38
CA GLN A 293 -37.60 -4.65 0.21
C GLN A 293 -38.52 -5.39 1.22
N LEU A 294 -38.27 -6.67 1.50
CA LEU A 294 -39.00 -7.41 2.53
C LEU A 294 -38.77 -6.80 3.92
N ASP A 295 -37.54 -6.40 4.27
CA ASP A 295 -37.25 -5.71 5.54
C ASP A 295 -38.03 -4.41 5.68
N LYS A 296 -38.13 -3.62 4.60
CA LYS A 296 -38.95 -2.40 4.57
C LYS A 296 -40.43 -2.73 4.80
N ARG A 297 -40.94 -3.79 4.20
CA ARG A 297 -42.33 -4.25 4.38
C ARG A 297 -42.59 -4.67 5.82
N ILE A 298 -41.72 -5.49 6.41
CA ILE A 298 -41.79 -5.88 7.83
C ILE A 298 -41.75 -4.66 8.74
N SER A 299 -40.86 -3.70 8.44
CA SER A 299 -40.75 -2.45 9.22
C SER A 299 -42.03 -1.62 9.16
N ARG A 300 -42.72 -1.56 8.02
CA ARG A 300 -44.03 -0.91 7.92
C ARG A 300 -45.06 -1.57 8.84
N VAL A 301 -45.13 -2.90 8.83
CA VAL A 301 -46.05 -3.66 9.69
C VAL A 301 -45.75 -3.41 11.17
N ARG A 302 -44.47 -3.47 11.57
CA ARG A 302 -44.02 -3.16 12.94
C ARG A 302 -44.40 -1.74 13.36
N ASN A 303 -44.25 -0.76 12.46
CA ASN A 303 -44.62 0.63 12.73
C ASN A 303 -46.13 0.81 12.91
N LEU A 304 -46.97 0.07 12.18
CA LEU A 304 -48.43 0.12 12.37
C LEU A 304 -48.82 -0.34 13.77
N VAL A 305 -48.26 -1.45 14.25
CA VAL A 305 -48.49 -1.97 15.60
C VAL A 305 -47.97 -1.00 16.66
N SER A 306 -46.75 -0.50 16.49
CA SER A 306 -46.15 0.47 17.41
C SER A 306 -46.97 1.76 17.50
N ASN A 307 -47.48 2.26 16.37
CA ASN A 307 -48.33 3.45 16.36
C ASN A 307 -49.66 3.19 17.07
N TYR A 308 -50.27 2.02 16.87
CA TYR A 308 -51.48 1.63 17.60
C TYR A 308 -51.25 1.54 19.12
N GLN A 309 -50.15 0.91 19.54
CA GLN A 309 -49.77 0.82 20.96
C GLN A 309 -49.51 2.22 21.56
N LYS A 310 -48.86 3.11 20.81
CA LYS A 310 -48.66 4.52 21.22
C LYS A 310 -49.97 5.28 21.33
N ASP A 311 -50.90 5.09 20.39
CA ASP A 311 -52.22 5.74 20.45
C ASP A 311 -52.99 5.29 21.71
N LEU A 312 -52.98 3.99 22.02
CA LEU A 312 -53.54 3.44 23.27
C LEU A 312 -52.88 4.04 24.51
N GLN A 313 -51.55 4.12 24.52
CA GLN A 313 -50.82 4.69 25.65
C GLN A 313 -51.10 6.19 25.80
N ASN A 314 -51.23 6.92 24.70
CA ASN A 314 -51.60 8.34 24.70
C ASN A 314 -53.00 8.58 25.26
N GLU A 315 -53.96 7.69 24.98
CA GLU A 315 -55.30 7.76 25.56
C GLU A 315 -55.29 7.50 27.07
N LYS A 316 -54.57 6.47 27.53
CA LYS A 316 -54.35 6.19 28.96
C LYS A 316 -53.67 7.36 29.67
N ASN A 317 -52.58 7.86 29.08
CA ASN A 317 -51.85 9.03 29.58
C ASN A 317 -52.77 10.26 29.64
N SER A 318 -53.64 10.47 28.66
CA SER A 318 -54.60 11.59 28.64
C SER A 318 -55.68 11.46 29.72
N GLN A 319 -56.05 10.24 30.12
CA GLN A 319 -56.95 10.01 31.25
C GLN A 319 -56.23 10.31 32.58
N ILE A 320 -55.02 9.77 32.77
CA ILE A 320 -54.18 10.01 33.95
C ILE A 320 -53.89 11.52 34.12
N ILE A 321 -53.57 12.22 33.04
CA ILE A 321 -53.35 13.68 33.05
C ILE A 321 -54.61 14.41 33.52
N ARG A 322 -55.81 14.01 33.07
CA ARG A 322 -57.06 14.64 33.50
C ARG A 322 -57.29 14.49 35.00
N GLU A 323 -56.97 13.34 35.57
CA GLU A 323 -57.10 13.06 37.01
C GLU A 323 -56.03 13.77 37.85
N LEU A 324 -54.77 13.74 37.41
CA LEU A 324 -53.65 14.31 38.15
C LEU A 324 -53.55 15.83 38.03
N LYS A 325 -54.14 16.43 37.00
CA LYS A 325 -54.10 17.89 36.77
C LYS A 325 -54.64 18.69 37.96
N ALA A 326 -55.71 18.23 38.62
CA ALA A 326 -56.26 18.89 39.80
C ALA A 326 -55.31 18.78 41.01
N LYS A 327 -54.85 17.56 41.30
CA LYS A 327 -53.93 17.27 42.42
C LYS A 327 -52.60 18.02 42.29
N ALA A 328 -52.07 18.14 41.07
CA ALA A 328 -50.84 18.87 40.80
C ALA A 328 -50.97 20.38 41.07
N PHE A 329 -52.15 20.98 40.91
CA PHE A 329 -52.34 22.40 41.22
C PHE A 329 -52.40 22.68 42.72
N ASP A 330 -53.06 21.81 43.49
CA ASP A 330 -53.26 22.02 44.94
C ASP A 330 -51.95 21.85 45.74
N LEU A 331 -50.98 21.11 45.20
CA LEU A 331 -49.71 20.80 45.87
C LEU A 331 -48.60 21.84 45.64
N ILE A 332 -48.80 22.84 44.77
CA ILE A 332 -47.74 23.79 44.42
C ILE A 332 -47.84 25.05 45.27
N GLU A 333 -46.87 25.22 46.17
CA GLU A 333 -46.69 26.43 46.97
C GLU A 333 -45.91 27.50 46.18
N ASP A 334 -46.59 28.58 45.75
CA ASP A 334 -46.04 29.60 44.85
C ASP A 334 -44.80 30.34 45.40
N SER A 335 -44.73 30.52 46.72
CA SER A 335 -43.61 31.20 47.40
C SER A 335 -42.30 30.42 47.26
N LYS A 336 -42.31 29.13 47.59
CA LYS A 336 -41.14 28.24 47.51
C LYS A 336 -40.66 28.03 46.08
N LEU A 337 -41.59 27.97 45.13
CA LEU A 337 -41.27 27.80 43.72
C LEU A 337 -40.57 29.04 43.14
N SER A 338 -41.02 30.24 43.54
CA SER A 338 -40.37 31.49 43.12
C SER A 338 -38.97 31.64 43.71
N GLU A 339 -38.76 31.23 44.96
CA GLU A 339 -37.45 31.26 45.62
C GLU A 339 -36.44 30.36 44.89
N LYS A 340 -36.80 29.11 44.60
CA LYS A 340 -35.94 28.19 43.83
C LYS A 340 -35.70 28.64 42.39
N ALA A 341 -36.66 29.32 41.76
CA ALA A 341 -36.45 29.90 40.44
C ALA A 341 -35.42 31.05 40.44
N GLU A 342 -35.36 31.85 41.52
CA GLU A 342 -34.33 32.89 41.67
C GLU A 342 -32.96 32.27 42.00
N GLU A 343 -32.89 31.19 42.79
CA GLU A 343 -31.65 30.41 42.99
C GLU A 343 -31.10 29.87 41.67
N ALA A 344 -31.96 29.28 40.83
CA ALA A 344 -31.59 28.80 39.50
C ALA A 344 -31.14 29.95 38.57
N SER A 345 -31.79 31.12 38.66
CA SER A 345 -31.38 32.32 37.91
C SER A 345 -30.00 32.81 38.33
N ALA A 346 -29.68 32.80 39.63
CA ALA A 346 -28.37 33.15 40.16
C ALA A 346 -27.28 32.18 39.68
N ALA A 347 -27.55 30.87 39.71
CA ALA A 347 -26.61 29.85 39.23
C ALA A 347 -26.33 29.98 37.72
N VAL A 348 -27.36 30.23 36.91
CA VAL A 348 -27.20 30.50 35.46
C VAL A 348 -26.37 31.77 35.23
N LYS A 349 -26.55 32.83 36.04
CA LYS A 349 -25.76 34.06 35.92
C LYS A 349 -24.28 33.86 36.28
N ASP A 350 -23.99 33.06 37.31
CA ASP A 350 -22.61 32.72 37.68
C ASP A 350 -21.89 31.93 36.58
N ALA A 351 -22.59 30.97 35.96
CA ALA A 351 -22.07 30.21 34.83
C ALA A 351 -21.85 31.10 33.58
N GLU A 352 -22.71 32.11 33.34
CA GLU A 352 -22.49 33.08 32.26
C GLU A 352 -21.28 33.98 32.49
N GLY A 353 -21.08 34.46 33.72
CA GLY A 353 -19.87 35.26 34.04
C GLY A 353 -18.59 34.48 33.76
N GLN A 354 -18.61 33.16 34.00
CA GLN A 354 -17.51 32.28 33.66
C GLN A 354 -17.34 32.06 32.13
N SER A 355 -18.45 32.08 31.38
CA SER A 355 -18.46 31.89 29.93
C SER A 355 -17.76 33.01 29.14
N GLU A 356 -17.68 34.23 29.69
CA GLU A 356 -17.05 35.38 29.03
C GLU A 356 -15.55 35.17 28.78
N LYS A 357 -14.90 34.38 29.64
CA LYS A 357 -13.47 34.03 29.52
C LYS A 357 -13.16 33.22 28.26
N PHE A 358 -14.15 32.56 27.67
CA PHE A 358 -14.00 31.73 26.46
C PHE A 358 -14.08 32.53 25.16
N SER A 359 -14.27 33.85 25.23
CA SER A 359 -14.19 34.74 24.06
C SER A 359 -12.86 34.65 23.31
N LYS A 360 -11.79 34.22 23.99
CA LYS A 360 -10.43 34.04 23.45
C LYS A 360 -9.94 32.58 23.52
N MET A 361 -10.84 31.60 23.56
CA MET A 361 -10.50 30.18 23.75
C MET A 361 -9.48 29.64 22.73
N GLU A 362 -9.45 30.18 21.51
CA GLU A 362 -8.49 29.81 20.46
C GLU A 362 -7.05 30.19 20.84
N THR A 363 -6.84 31.31 21.54
CA THR A 363 -5.51 31.83 21.88
C THR A 363 -5.03 31.49 23.30
N MET A 364 -5.88 30.93 24.16
CA MET A 364 -5.51 30.54 25.53
C MET A 364 -4.52 29.37 25.57
N ALA A 365 -3.68 29.29 26.59
CA ALA A 365 -2.85 28.11 26.81
C ALA A 365 -3.73 26.87 27.09
N MET A 366 -3.23 25.65 26.79
CA MET A 366 -4.02 24.43 26.95
C MET A 366 -4.41 24.17 28.42
N SER A 367 -3.48 24.37 29.35
CA SER A 367 -3.71 24.21 30.79
C SER A 367 -4.74 25.21 31.32
N GLU A 368 -4.59 26.49 30.97
CA GLU A 368 -5.55 27.55 31.31
C GLU A 368 -6.95 27.26 30.76
N LEU A 369 -7.02 26.76 29.52
CA LEU A 369 -8.29 26.40 28.89
C LEU A 369 -8.96 25.19 29.58
N GLN A 370 -8.19 24.19 30.00
CA GLN A 370 -8.70 23.03 30.73
C GLN A 370 -9.27 23.41 32.11
N GLU A 371 -8.53 24.20 32.89
CA GLU A 371 -8.97 24.65 34.22
C GLU A 371 -10.23 25.51 34.15
N GLU A 372 -10.25 26.49 33.24
CA GLU A 372 -11.40 27.38 33.09
C GLU A 372 -12.62 26.60 32.54
N LEU A 373 -12.42 25.58 31.70
CA LEU A 373 -13.48 24.72 31.17
C LEU A 373 -14.07 23.83 32.25
N GLN A 374 -13.24 23.23 33.09
CA GLN A 374 -13.70 22.45 34.25
C GLN A 374 -14.54 23.31 35.20
N SER A 375 -14.11 24.56 35.44
CA SER A 375 -14.87 25.54 36.22
C SER A 375 -16.22 25.88 35.55
N LEU A 376 -16.25 26.12 34.23
CA LEU A 376 -17.49 26.37 33.49
C LEU A 376 -18.43 25.16 33.51
N GLU A 377 -17.89 23.95 33.37
CA GLU A 377 -18.65 22.70 33.45
C GLU A 377 -19.31 22.52 34.81
N GLY A 378 -18.55 22.72 35.90
CA GLY A 378 -19.07 22.66 37.26
C GLY A 378 -20.21 23.65 37.49
N LYS A 379 -20.03 24.91 37.07
CA LYS A 379 -21.07 25.96 37.19
C LYS A 379 -22.29 25.69 36.31
N THR A 380 -22.08 25.18 35.09
CA THR A 380 -23.17 24.82 34.18
C THR A 380 -23.98 23.63 34.71
N GLN A 381 -23.31 22.67 35.35
CA GLN A 381 -23.95 21.52 35.98
C GLN A 381 -24.73 21.94 37.24
N ALA A 382 -24.16 22.78 38.11
CA ALA A 382 -24.87 23.34 39.26
C ALA A 382 -26.13 24.13 38.83
N ALA A 383 -26.02 24.95 37.78
CA ALA A 383 -27.16 25.67 37.22
C ALA A 383 -28.24 24.74 36.67
N ARG A 384 -27.84 23.60 36.09
CA ARG A 384 -28.78 22.57 35.61
C ARG A 384 -29.49 21.90 36.77
N GLU A 385 -28.77 21.49 37.81
CA GLU A 385 -29.33 20.86 39.00
C GLU A 385 -30.32 21.78 39.71
N SER A 386 -30.00 23.08 39.84
CA SER A 386 -30.95 24.07 40.38
C SER A 386 -32.23 24.18 39.54
N LEU A 387 -32.11 24.11 38.21
CA LEU A 387 -33.26 24.19 37.30
C LEU A 387 -34.07 22.87 37.29
N ASP A 388 -33.42 21.73 37.47
CA ASP A 388 -34.07 20.43 37.64
C ASP A 388 -34.86 20.37 38.96
N VAL A 389 -34.35 20.98 40.05
CA VAL A 389 -35.11 21.12 41.32
C VAL A 389 -36.37 21.94 41.12
N VAL A 390 -36.32 23.06 40.40
CA VAL A 390 -37.51 23.88 40.07
C VAL A 390 -38.49 23.06 39.21
N THR A 391 -37.97 22.27 38.28
CA THR A 391 -38.78 21.41 37.39
C THR A 391 -39.45 20.27 38.16
N GLN A 392 -38.77 19.67 39.15
CA GLN A 392 -39.34 18.66 40.03
C GLN A 392 -40.43 19.25 40.95
N MET A 393 -40.25 20.48 41.44
CA MET A 393 -41.28 21.16 42.24
C MET A 393 -42.53 21.53 41.41
N LEU A 394 -42.39 21.74 40.11
CA LEU A 394 -43.52 21.94 39.19
C LEU A 394 -44.35 20.67 38.96
N CYS A 395 -43.79 19.48 39.23
CA CYS A 395 -44.49 18.21 39.13
C CYS A 395 -44.19 17.31 40.34
N PRO A 396 -44.85 17.53 41.49
CA PRO A 396 -44.60 16.79 42.73
C PRO A 396 -44.99 15.29 42.67
N VAL A 397 -45.63 14.85 41.58
CA VAL A 397 -46.04 13.45 41.39
C VAL A 397 -44.84 12.65 40.89
N LYS A 398 -44.27 11.80 41.75
CA LYS A 398 -43.06 11.02 41.47
C LYS A 398 -43.33 9.68 40.76
N ASP A 399 -44.58 9.22 40.73
CA ASP A 399 -44.97 7.91 40.20
C ASP A 399 -45.74 8.02 38.87
N VAL A 400 -45.19 8.74 37.90
CA VAL A 400 -45.80 8.87 36.57
C VAL A 400 -44.76 8.82 35.46
N ASP A 401 -45.20 8.27 34.33
CA ASP A 401 -44.45 8.19 33.08
C ASP A 401 -43.88 9.56 32.67
N GLU A 402 -42.70 9.58 32.05
CA GLU A 402 -41.96 10.82 31.73
C GLU A 402 -42.78 11.76 30.82
N ASP A 403 -43.50 11.19 29.85
CA ASP A 403 -44.36 11.93 28.92
C ASP A 403 -45.55 12.58 29.63
N VAL A 404 -46.12 11.88 30.62
CA VAL A 404 -47.20 12.40 31.47
C VAL A 404 -46.67 13.54 32.33
N ARG A 405 -45.48 13.36 32.91
CA ARG A 405 -44.78 14.38 33.72
C ARG A 405 -44.50 15.65 32.92
N MET A 406 -43.95 15.52 31.72
CA MET A 406 -43.66 16.63 30.81
C MET A 406 -44.93 17.38 30.38
N THR A 407 -46.01 16.65 30.12
CA THR A 407 -47.29 17.25 29.71
C THR A 407 -48.00 17.94 30.87
N LEU A 408 -47.91 17.39 32.08
CA LEU A 408 -48.35 18.03 33.33
C LEU A 408 -47.55 19.31 33.60
N CYS A 409 -46.21 19.26 33.51
CA CYS A 409 -45.35 20.45 33.62
C CYS A 409 -45.77 21.57 32.66
N LYS A 410 -46.00 21.25 31.37
CA LYS A 410 -46.48 22.23 30.38
C LYS A 410 -47.82 22.85 30.76
N HIS A 411 -48.75 22.06 31.29
CA HIS A 411 -50.06 22.55 31.73
C HIS A 411 -49.97 23.42 32.98
N VAL A 412 -49.15 23.05 33.96
CA VAL A 412 -48.89 23.86 35.16
C VAL A 412 -48.26 25.20 34.77
N LEU A 413 -47.25 25.17 33.89
CA LEU A 413 -46.57 26.36 33.36
C LEU A 413 -47.50 27.24 32.49
N SER A 414 -48.52 26.67 31.85
CA SER A 414 -49.48 27.45 31.05
C SER A 414 -50.31 28.43 31.89
N LYS A 415 -50.60 28.09 33.15
CA LYS A 415 -51.27 29.00 34.10
C LYS A 415 -50.32 29.96 34.80
N LYS A 416 -49.01 29.65 34.84
CA LYS A 416 -47.95 30.47 35.45
C LYS A 416 -47.03 31.07 34.38
N SER A 417 -47.59 31.94 33.54
CA SER A 417 -46.94 32.49 32.34
C SER A 417 -45.62 33.24 32.62
N SER A 418 -45.53 33.92 33.76
CA SER A 418 -44.31 34.62 34.19
C SER A 418 -43.16 33.65 34.49
N LEU A 419 -43.42 32.60 35.27
CA LEU A 419 -42.44 31.53 35.57
C LEU A 419 -42.07 30.72 34.33
N LYS A 420 -43.05 30.42 33.46
CA LYS A 420 -42.80 29.77 32.17
C LYS A 420 -41.81 30.56 31.32
N THR A 421 -42.01 31.87 31.21
CA THR A 421 -41.12 32.74 30.42
C THR A 421 -39.72 32.80 31.03
N LYS A 422 -39.62 32.92 32.36
CA LYS A 422 -38.34 32.88 33.08
C LYS A 422 -37.59 31.56 32.87
N LEU A 423 -38.25 30.41 33.04
CA LEU A 423 -37.63 29.10 32.86
C LEU A 423 -37.16 28.85 31.43
N LEU A 424 -37.99 29.19 30.42
CA LEU A 424 -37.59 29.09 29.02
C LEU A 424 -36.34 29.94 28.71
N PHE A 425 -36.23 31.13 29.30
CA PHE A 425 -35.07 31.99 29.14
C PHE A 425 -33.83 31.39 29.81
N LEU A 426 -33.96 30.83 31.02
CA LEU A 426 -32.87 30.15 31.72
C LEU A 426 -32.41 28.89 30.98
N GLU A 427 -33.33 28.07 30.46
CA GLU A 427 -33.02 26.89 29.64
C GLU A 427 -32.28 27.25 28.36
N GLN A 428 -32.69 28.32 27.66
CA GLN A 428 -31.98 28.80 26.47
C GLN A 428 -30.56 29.27 26.80
N ARG A 429 -30.36 29.97 27.92
CA ARG A 429 -29.03 30.41 28.39
C ARG A 429 -28.15 29.22 28.74
N LEU A 430 -28.69 28.24 29.48
CA LEU A 430 -27.99 27.01 29.82
C LEU A 430 -27.62 26.18 28.58
N LYS A 431 -28.49 26.17 27.56
CA LYS A 431 -28.18 25.53 26.27
C LYS A 431 -26.99 26.19 25.57
N ARG A 432 -26.89 27.53 25.61
CA ARG A 432 -25.73 28.25 25.06
C ARG A 432 -24.45 27.87 25.81
N MET A 433 -24.49 27.80 27.14
CA MET A 433 -23.33 27.40 27.96
C MET A 433 -22.88 25.97 27.67
N LYS A 434 -23.81 25.02 27.57
CA LYS A 434 -23.50 23.64 27.15
C LYS A 434 -22.84 23.60 25.78
N SER A 435 -23.34 24.36 24.81
CA SER A 435 -22.72 24.43 23.48
C SER A 435 -21.31 25.05 23.50
N LEU A 436 -21.03 25.95 24.45
CA LEU A 436 -19.71 26.54 24.63
C LEU A 436 -18.74 25.54 25.28
N VAL A 437 -19.21 24.77 26.25
CA VAL A 437 -18.46 23.66 26.84
C VAL A 437 -18.05 22.65 25.77
N GLU A 438 -19.00 22.23 24.93
CA GLU A 438 -18.73 21.29 23.82
C GLU A 438 -17.69 21.85 22.84
N LYS A 439 -17.78 23.15 22.49
CA LYS A 439 -16.77 23.82 21.66
C LYS A 439 -15.40 23.86 22.35
N GLY A 440 -15.36 24.15 23.65
CA GLY A 440 -14.12 24.16 24.43
C GLY A 440 -13.43 22.80 24.43
N ARG A 441 -14.18 21.71 24.63
CA ARG A 441 -13.67 20.33 24.51
C ARG A 441 -13.09 20.03 23.13
N LEU A 442 -13.76 20.49 22.07
CA LEU A 442 -13.26 20.30 20.71
C LEU A 442 -11.95 21.04 20.47
N VAL A 443 -11.82 22.28 20.96
CA VAL A 443 -10.58 23.07 20.86
C VAL A 443 -9.44 22.42 21.65
N ILE A 444 -9.70 21.92 22.86
CA ILE A 444 -8.70 21.17 23.65
C ILE A 444 -8.22 19.96 22.86
N LYS A 445 -9.15 19.15 22.35
CA LYS A 445 -8.81 17.96 21.55
C LYS A 445 -8.00 18.30 20.30
N GLN A 446 -8.33 19.41 19.61
CA GLN A 446 -7.54 19.88 18.47
C GLN A 446 -6.13 20.32 18.89
N LYS A 447 -5.99 21.05 19.99
CA LYS A 447 -4.68 21.47 20.53
C LYS A 447 -3.83 20.29 20.97
N GLU A 448 -4.43 19.28 21.61
CA GLU A 448 -3.75 18.02 21.97
C GLU A 448 -3.23 17.28 20.73
N VAL A 449 -4.06 17.16 19.68
CA VAL A 449 -3.64 16.53 18.42
C VAL A 449 -2.50 17.31 17.76
N SER A 450 -2.56 18.65 17.74
CA SER A 450 -1.50 19.49 17.19
C SER A 450 -0.19 19.36 17.97
N ARG A 451 -0.21 19.50 19.31
CA ARG A 451 0.95 19.31 20.19
C ARG A 451 1.58 17.94 20.01
N SER A 452 0.74 16.91 20.03
CA SER A 452 1.12 15.53 19.82
C SER A 452 1.81 15.29 18.47
N SER A 453 1.33 15.95 17.41
CA SER A 453 1.94 15.89 16.08
C SER A 453 3.29 16.62 16.06
N GLU A 454 3.38 17.78 16.71
CA GLU A 454 4.65 18.52 16.83
C GLU A 454 5.72 17.68 17.55
N ILE A 455 5.39 17.04 18.67
CA ILE A 455 6.31 16.15 19.41
C ILE A 455 6.82 15.02 18.53
N HIS A 456 5.93 14.36 17.78
CA HIS A 456 6.32 13.25 16.90
C HIS A 456 7.17 13.74 15.72
N LEU A 457 6.90 14.92 15.14
CA LEU A 457 7.79 15.51 14.14
C LEU A 457 9.19 15.80 14.71
N LYS A 458 9.28 16.34 15.93
CA LYS A 458 10.58 16.54 16.59
C LYS A 458 11.31 15.20 16.82
N ALA A 459 10.60 14.15 17.21
CA ALA A 459 11.18 12.82 17.37
C ALA A 459 11.72 12.25 16.03
N LEU A 460 10.98 12.42 14.93
CA LEU A 460 11.43 12.02 13.59
C LEU A 460 12.69 12.77 13.14
N LYS A 461 12.88 14.04 13.55
CA LYS A 461 14.13 14.77 13.30
C LYS A 461 15.32 14.17 14.05
N VAL A 462 15.12 13.66 15.28
CA VAL A 462 16.17 12.94 16.01
C VAL A 462 16.51 11.63 15.27
N MET A 463 15.49 10.91 14.77
CA MET A 463 15.71 9.71 13.96
C MET A 463 16.46 9.99 12.65
N ASP A 464 16.28 11.15 12.03
CA ASP A 464 17.07 11.55 10.86
C ASP A 464 18.54 11.69 11.18
N LEU A 465 18.88 12.32 12.30
CA LEU A 465 20.27 12.48 12.71
C LEU A 465 20.93 11.15 12.99
N PHE A 466 20.19 10.21 13.58
CA PHE A 466 20.68 8.84 13.73
C PHE A 466 20.97 8.20 12.36
N ARG A 467 20.04 8.32 11.40
CA ARG A 467 20.25 7.78 10.04
C ARG A 467 21.43 8.44 9.32
N GLU A 468 21.60 9.74 9.48
CA GLU A 468 22.74 10.49 8.92
C GLU A 468 24.07 10.01 9.51
N ASP A 469 24.19 9.87 10.83
CA ASP A 469 25.40 9.35 11.49
C ASP A 469 25.79 7.95 11.00
N GLN A 470 24.79 7.06 10.88
CA GLN A 470 25.03 5.69 10.40
C GLN A 470 25.36 5.64 8.91
N SER A 471 24.78 6.52 8.09
CA SER A 471 25.13 6.64 6.67
C SER A 471 26.58 7.11 6.47
N GLY A 472 27.09 7.99 7.35
CA GLY A 472 28.49 8.41 7.38
C GLY A 472 29.48 7.27 7.68
N LYS A 473 29.00 6.17 8.26
CA LYS A 473 29.76 4.93 8.52
C LYS A 473 29.68 3.92 7.36
N GLY A 474 29.09 4.28 6.23
CA GLY A 474 28.98 3.43 5.04
C GLY A 474 27.75 2.52 5.00
N LEU A 475 26.78 2.74 5.89
CA LEU A 475 25.50 2.01 5.94
C LEU A 475 24.39 2.88 5.34
N GLU A 476 24.29 2.92 4.01
CA GLU A 476 23.18 3.63 3.35
C GLU A 476 21.84 2.92 3.62
N GLY A 477 20.91 3.62 4.27
CA GLY A 477 19.52 3.21 4.40
C GLY A 477 19.26 2.04 5.35
N LEU A 478 19.48 2.24 6.66
CA LEU A 478 19.10 1.25 7.68
C LEU A 478 17.58 1.00 7.64
N PRO A 479 17.13 -0.25 7.36
CA PRO A 479 15.71 -0.61 7.43
C PRO A 479 15.20 -0.45 8.86
N SER A 480 13.88 -0.23 9.00
CA SER A 480 13.23 -0.02 10.31
C SER A 480 13.49 -1.16 11.31
N GLN A 481 13.70 -2.38 10.81
CA GLN A 481 14.03 -3.57 11.61
C GLN A 481 15.39 -3.47 12.29
N ASP A 482 16.39 -2.90 11.60
CA ASP A 482 17.73 -2.74 12.17
C ASP A 482 17.74 -1.63 13.22
N ILE A 483 16.99 -0.54 12.96
CA ILE A 483 16.81 0.53 13.95
C ILE A 483 16.10 -0.01 15.20
N PHE A 484 15.08 -0.86 15.01
CA PHE A 484 14.40 -1.53 16.11
C PHE A 484 15.37 -2.38 16.92
N ALA A 485 16.18 -3.22 16.26
CA ALA A 485 17.17 -4.07 16.93
C ALA A 485 18.28 -3.30 17.65
N ILE A 486 18.58 -2.07 17.22
CA ILE A 486 19.52 -1.17 17.91
C ILE A 486 18.88 -0.54 19.15
N MET A 487 17.59 -0.20 19.07
CA MET A 487 16.85 0.40 20.17
C MET A 487 16.45 -0.62 21.24
N ASP A 488 16.13 -1.86 20.83
CA ASP A 488 15.84 -3.01 21.70
C ASP A 488 17.14 -3.58 22.30
N ALA A 489 17.66 -2.90 23.32
CA ALA A 489 18.96 -3.21 23.92
C ALA A 489 18.98 -4.54 24.67
N ASP A 490 17.87 -4.95 25.28
CA ASP A 490 17.72 -6.20 26.03
C ASP A 490 17.24 -7.37 25.14
N LYS A 491 16.84 -7.09 23.90
CA LYS A 491 16.46 -8.06 22.86
C LYS A 491 15.25 -8.88 23.24
N ASP A 492 14.33 -8.29 23.99
CA ASP A 492 13.08 -8.93 24.39
C ASP A 492 12.00 -8.88 23.29
N GLY A 493 12.29 -8.18 22.18
CA GLY A 493 11.41 -8.02 21.03
C GLY A 493 10.39 -6.90 21.18
N VAL A 494 10.47 -6.08 22.23
CA VAL A 494 9.65 -4.89 22.46
C VAL A 494 10.51 -3.72 22.95
N ILE A 495 10.29 -2.52 22.41
CA ILE A 495 11.01 -1.35 22.92
C ILE A 495 10.36 -0.90 24.23
N GLY A 496 11.07 -1.03 25.34
CA GLY A 496 10.68 -0.51 26.64
C GLY A 496 10.76 1.01 26.75
N LYS A 497 10.15 1.59 27.79
CA LYS A 497 10.17 3.05 28.03
C LYS A 497 11.58 3.57 28.26
N ASP A 498 12.40 2.81 28.98
CA ASP A 498 13.78 3.18 29.27
C ASP A 498 14.67 3.03 28.03
N ASP A 499 14.50 1.97 27.24
CA ASP A 499 15.21 1.77 25.97
C ASP A 499 14.93 2.90 24.97
N PHE A 500 13.64 3.24 24.81
CA PHE A 500 13.20 4.37 23.99
C PHE A 500 13.85 5.67 24.48
N ARG A 501 13.82 5.96 25.77
CA ARG A 501 14.39 7.20 26.32
C ARG A 501 15.90 7.25 26.16
N ASN A 502 16.60 6.15 26.45
CA ASN A 502 18.05 6.06 26.39
C ASN A 502 18.53 6.27 24.95
N PHE A 503 17.92 5.59 23.99
CA PHE A 503 18.24 5.77 22.57
C PHE A 503 18.10 7.23 22.13
N PHE A 504 16.94 7.85 22.39
CA PHE A 504 16.74 9.25 21.97
C PHE A 504 17.72 10.20 22.69
N THR A 505 18.06 9.94 23.95
CA THR A 505 19.04 10.74 24.69
C THR A 505 20.42 10.65 24.05
N GLU A 506 20.90 9.45 23.77
CA GLU A 506 22.20 9.22 23.12
C GLU A 506 22.28 9.90 21.75
N VAL A 507 21.24 9.77 20.93
CA VAL A 507 21.22 10.40 19.59
C VAL A 507 21.14 11.93 19.69
N MET A 508 20.38 12.47 20.64
CA MET A 508 20.29 13.92 20.86
C MET A 508 21.63 14.53 21.32
N GLU A 509 22.47 13.76 22.01
CA GLU A 509 23.80 14.21 22.44
C GLU A 509 24.77 14.40 21.27
N LEU A 510 24.57 13.69 20.16
CA LEU A 510 25.37 13.81 18.93
C LEU A 510 25.15 15.15 18.19
N ALA A 511 24.09 15.90 18.51
CA ALA A 511 23.75 17.12 17.81
C ALA A 511 24.32 18.39 18.47
N ASP A 512 24.65 19.37 17.62
CA ASP A 512 25.07 20.71 18.03
C ASP A 512 23.99 21.45 18.84
N GLU A 513 24.40 22.42 19.67
CA GLU A 513 23.50 23.23 20.52
C GLU A 513 22.36 23.93 19.76
N THR A 514 22.56 24.23 18.48
CA THR A 514 21.55 24.84 17.61
C THR A 514 20.45 23.85 17.23
N LYS A 515 20.80 22.60 16.91
CA LYS A 515 19.85 21.53 16.57
C LYS A 515 19.10 21.00 17.80
N ARG A 516 19.74 20.99 18.98
CA ARG A 516 19.11 20.54 20.25
C ARG A 516 17.85 21.34 20.62
N LYS A 517 17.71 22.59 20.17
CA LYS A 517 16.50 23.40 20.38
C LYS A 517 15.29 22.92 19.58
N GLU A 518 15.49 22.14 18.52
CA GLU A 518 14.43 21.60 17.67
C GLU A 518 13.97 20.19 18.08
N PHE A 519 14.59 19.61 19.11
CA PHE A 519 14.31 18.25 19.58
C PHE A 519 13.25 18.21 20.67
N PRO A 520 12.62 17.04 20.87
CA PRO A 520 11.65 16.91 21.93
C PRO A 520 12.33 16.88 23.30
N SER A 521 11.65 17.35 24.34
CA SER A 521 12.11 17.15 25.72
C SER A 521 11.95 15.67 26.15
N LEU A 522 12.62 15.26 27.23
CA LEU A 522 12.46 13.90 27.77
C LEU A 522 11.02 13.62 28.25
N GLU A 523 10.30 14.65 28.68
CA GLU A 523 8.88 14.56 29.04
C GLU A 523 8.02 14.37 27.79
N GLU A 524 8.29 15.13 26.72
CA GLU A 524 7.61 15.00 25.42
C GLU A 524 7.82 13.60 24.81
N LEU A 525 9.02 13.02 24.94
CA LEU A 525 9.30 11.65 24.50
C LEU A 525 8.55 10.60 25.30
N SER A 526 8.42 10.80 26.62
CA SER A 526 7.61 9.92 27.47
C SER A 526 6.12 9.99 27.09
N GLU A 527 5.61 11.20 26.82
CA GLU A 527 4.25 11.43 26.32
C GLU A 527 4.02 10.74 24.96
N LEU A 528 5.02 10.79 24.06
CA LEU A 528 4.96 10.11 22.76
C LEU A 528 4.92 8.58 22.92
N PHE A 529 5.76 8.03 23.79
CA PHE A 529 5.82 6.59 24.05
C PHE A 529 4.49 6.07 24.60
N GLU A 530 3.98 6.67 25.68
CA GLU A 530 2.74 6.25 26.34
C GLU A 530 1.53 6.30 25.40
N ARG A 531 1.46 7.33 24.54
CA ARG A 531 0.38 7.48 23.56
C ARG A 531 0.47 6.49 22.39
N SER A 532 1.65 5.89 22.18
CA SER A 532 1.89 4.97 21.07
C SER A 532 1.67 3.50 21.45
N LEU A 533 1.56 3.19 22.74
CA LEU A 533 1.22 1.87 23.26
C LEU A 533 -0.24 1.50 22.94
N LEU A 534 -0.48 0.23 22.59
CA LEU A 534 -1.82 -0.34 22.51
C LEU A 534 -2.33 -0.71 23.92
N GLU A 535 -3.66 -0.81 24.06
CA GLU A 535 -4.27 -1.19 25.35
C GLU A 535 -3.78 -2.58 25.80
N GLY A 536 -3.08 -2.62 26.93
CA GLY A 536 -2.58 -3.84 27.56
C GLY A 536 -1.13 -4.21 27.24
N GLU A 537 -0.41 -3.41 26.44
CA GLU A 537 1.01 -3.64 26.12
C GLU A 537 1.94 -2.80 27.02
N SER A 538 3.09 -3.36 27.40
CA SER A 538 4.11 -2.70 28.23
C SER A 538 5.28 -2.11 27.43
N GLY A 539 5.34 -2.36 26.12
CA GLY A 539 6.42 -1.93 25.23
C GLY A 539 5.92 -1.80 23.78
N LEU A 540 6.73 -1.20 22.92
CA LEU A 540 6.39 -1.01 21.51
C LEU A 540 6.91 -2.20 20.67
N PRO A 541 6.04 -3.08 20.15
CA PRO A 541 6.49 -4.12 19.24
C PRO A 541 6.86 -3.54 17.87
N LEU A 542 7.62 -4.30 17.08
CA LEU A 542 8.15 -3.87 15.78
C LEU A 542 7.10 -3.21 14.86
N SER A 543 5.90 -3.79 14.76
CA SER A 543 4.83 -3.25 13.91
C SER A 543 4.35 -1.85 14.33
N ILE A 544 4.39 -1.55 15.64
CA ILE A 544 3.99 -0.24 16.17
C ILE A 544 5.12 0.76 15.98
N PHE A 545 6.35 0.33 16.26
CA PHE A 545 7.54 1.11 16.03
C PHE A 545 7.70 1.52 14.55
N GLU A 546 7.46 0.60 13.62
CA GLU A 546 7.47 0.91 12.18
C GLU A 546 6.49 2.03 11.85
N ARG A 547 5.27 2.02 12.40
CA ARG A 547 4.30 3.11 12.20
C ARG A 547 4.76 4.45 12.77
N LEU A 548 5.55 4.45 13.84
CA LEU A 548 6.15 5.67 14.38
C LEU A 548 7.23 6.24 13.47
N LEU A 549 7.88 5.42 12.65
CA LEU A 549 8.93 5.85 11.72
C LEU A 549 8.40 6.23 10.33
N ILE A 550 7.19 5.81 9.96
CA ILE A 550 6.60 6.16 8.66
C ILE A 550 6.31 7.67 8.62
N ARG A 551 6.79 8.29 7.54
CA ARG A 551 6.55 9.70 7.25
C ARG A 551 5.43 9.84 6.25
N TYR A 552 4.50 10.75 6.52
CA TYR A 552 3.53 11.17 5.53
C TYR A 552 3.74 12.64 5.17
N VAL A 553 3.37 12.99 3.96
CA VAL A 553 3.30 14.37 3.49
C VAL A 553 1.94 14.59 2.83
N GLN A 554 1.37 15.76 3.07
CA GLN A 554 0.15 16.21 2.42
C GLN A 554 0.51 17.18 1.30
N VAL A 555 -0.12 17.00 0.14
CA VAL A 555 -0.01 17.91 -0.98
C VAL A 555 -0.77 19.20 -0.67
N VAL A 556 -0.05 20.31 -0.50
CA VAL A 556 -0.65 21.63 -0.28
C VAL A 556 -0.88 22.39 -1.59
N ARG A 557 -0.15 22.03 -2.66
CA ARG A 557 -0.36 22.54 -4.01
C ARG A 557 -0.20 21.41 -5.02
N PRO A 558 -1.05 21.31 -6.05
CA PRO A 558 -0.93 20.27 -7.07
C PRO A 558 0.46 20.24 -7.68
N THR A 559 1.00 19.04 -7.89
CA THR A 559 2.34 18.83 -8.44
C THR A 559 2.43 17.47 -9.13
N THR A 560 3.47 17.28 -9.94
CA THR A 560 3.69 16.06 -10.73
C THR A 560 4.65 15.09 -10.04
N MET A 561 4.32 13.81 -10.10
CA MET A 561 5.19 12.71 -9.68
C MET A 561 5.91 12.16 -10.91
N THR A 562 7.22 11.92 -10.82
CA THR A 562 8.06 11.40 -11.93
C THR A 562 8.72 10.09 -11.55
N GLN A 563 9.06 9.25 -12.54
CA GLN A 563 9.64 7.93 -12.25
C GLN A 563 11.08 8.02 -11.69
N HIS A 564 11.84 9.03 -12.12
CA HIS A 564 13.24 9.22 -11.74
C HIS A 564 13.44 10.45 -10.84
N ASN A 565 14.53 10.44 -10.07
CA ASN A 565 14.93 11.51 -9.16
C ASN A 565 15.35 12.79 -9.92
N GLU A 566 15.85 12.68 -11.13
CA GLU A 566 16.17 13.83 -11.99
C GLU A 566 14.94 14.32 -12.76
N ILE A 567 14.64 15.62 -12.62
CA ILE A 567 13.47 16.26 -13.25
C ILE A 567 13.56 16.24 -14.78
N MET A 568 14.77 16.25 -15.33
CA MET A 568 15.02 16.34 -16.78
C MET A 568 14.93 14.99 -17.51
N LEU A 569 15.01 13.86 -16.77
CA LEU A 569 15.03 12.51 -17.33
C LEU A 569 13.77 11.69 -16.97
N GLY A 570 12.91 12.20 -16.09
CA GLY A 570 11.79 11.45 -15.55
C GLY A 570 10.51 11.61 -16.37
N GLU A 571 9.99 10.50 -16.89
CA GLU A 571 8.60 10.44 -17.36
C GLU A 571 7.64 10.75 -16.20
N THR A 572 6.54 11.46 -16.52
CA THR A 572 5.51 11.80 -15.54
C THR A 572 4.69 10.55 -15.26
N VAL A 573 4.69 10.10 -14.00
CA VAL A 573 3.86 8.98 -13.55
C VAL A 573 2.40 9.43 -13.44
N ARG A 574 2.17 10.53 -12.70
CA ARG A 574 0.85 11.17 -12.59
C ARG A 574 0.91 12.55 -11.94
N GLU A 575 -0.18 13.29 -12.04
CA GLU A 575 -0.44 14.49 -11.23
C GLU A 575 -1.07 14.13 -9.88
N VAL A 576 -0.60 14.77 -8.82
CA VAL A 576 -1.07 14.59 -7.44
C VAL A 576 -1.87 15.82 -7.02
N LYS A 577 -3.06 15.61 -6.45
CA LYS A 577 -4.04 16.68 -6.19
C LYS A 577 -3.82 17.31 -4.81
N MET A 578 -4.25 18.56 -4.66
CA MET A 578 -4.26 19.22 -3.35
C MET A 578 -5.08 18.41 -2.34
N GLY A 579 -4.54 18.26 -1.13
CA GLY A 579 -5.12 17.50 -0.02
C GLY A 579 -4.75 16.02 0.01
N GLU A 580 -4.13 15.50 -1.05
CA GLU A 580 -3.72 14.10 -1.16
C GLU A 580 -2.57 13.76 -0.20
N ILE A 581 -2.59 12.53 0.34
CA ILE A 581 -1.61 12.06 1.34
C ILE A 581 -0.66 11.07 0.68
N LEU A 582 0.64 11.28 0.89
CA LEU A 582 1.71 10.48 0.33
C LEU A 582 2.57 9.95 1.47
N GLU A 583 2.95 8.68 1.39
CA GLU A 583 3.92 8.04 2.28
C GLU A 583 5.33 8.27 1.72
N VAL A 584 6.25 8.75 2.54
CA VAL A 584 7.64 9.00 2.13
C VAL A 584 8.46 7.74 2.35
N LEU A 585 9.00 7.22 1.26
CA LEU A 585 9.87 6.04 1.26
C LEU A 585 11.35 6.43 1.32
N GLN A 586 11.73 7.54 0.67
CA GLN A 586 13.11 8.02 0.64
C GLN A 586 13.18 9.54 0.50
N GLY A 587 14.23 10.16 1.05
CA GLY A 587 14.52 11.59 0.95
C GLY A 587 14.21 12.37 2.23
N PRO A 588 14.51 13.68 2.27
CA PRO A 588 14.80 14.56 1.14
C PRO A 588 16.18 14.34 0.49
N VAL A 589 16.20 14.14 -0.83
CA VAL A 589 17.43 14.11 -1.64
C VAL A 589 17.49 15.39 -2.47
N LEU A 590 18.64 16.07 -2.47
CA LEU A 590 18.86 17.25 -3.31
C LEU A 590 19.23 16.79 -4.73
N CYS A 591 18.31 16.98 -5.68
CA CYS A 591 18.48 16.48 -7.04
C CYS A 591 18.74 17.59 -8.06
N GLY A 592 19.66 17.31 -9.00
CA GLY A 592 19.97 18.17 -10.15
C GLY A 592 20.79 19.43 -9.83
N PRO A 593 21.12 20.24 -10.85
CA PRO A 593 21.96 21.44 -10.71
C PRO A 593 21.32 22.51 -9.82
N MET A 594 19.99 22.52 -9.71
CA MET A 594 19.24 23.46 -8.86
C MET A 594 19.10 22.99 -7.41
N LYS A 595 19.62 21.80 -7.05
CA LYS A 595 19.55 21.21 -5.70
C LYS A 595 18.13 21.26 -5.10
N LEU A 596 17.13 20.83 -5.87
CA LEU A 596 15.75 20.83 -5.40
C LEU A 596 15.52 19.62 -4.49
N PRO A 597 14.89 19.80 -3.31
CA PRO A 597 14.60 18.69 -2.41
C PRO A 597 13.46 17.84 -2.98
N ARG A 598 13.76 16.56 -3.25
CA ARG A 598 12.79 15.59 -3.74
C ARG A 598 12.64 14.41 -2.79
N LEU A 599 11.45 13.85 -2.79
CA LEU A 599 11.06 12.69 -2.00
C LEU A 599 10.64 11.57 -2.95
N LEU A 600 11.06 10.34 -2.68
CA LEU A 600 10.43 9.15 -3.25
C LEU A 600 9.23 8.83 -2.37
N VAL A 601 8.05 8.77 -2.98
CA VAL A 601 6.79 8.63 -2.26
C VAL A 601 5.92 7.52 -2.85
N ARG A 602 5.04 6.97 -2.01
CA ARG A 602 3.93 6.11 -2.39
C ARG A 602 2.62 6.83 -2.10
N ALA A 603 1.77 6.97 -3.10
CA ALA A 603 0.47 7.58 -2.92
C ALA A 603 -0.48 6.66 -2.16
N THR A 604 -1.21 7.18 -1.17
CA THR A 604 -2.14 6.39 -0.36
C THR A 604 -3.47 6.09 -1.06
N SER A 605 -3.78 6.80 -2.14
CA SER A 605 -5.04 6.71 -2.90
C SER A 605 -5.01 5.58 -3.94
N ASP A 606 -3.90 5.41 -4.64
CA ASP A 606 -3.72 4.51 -5.78
C ASP A 606 -2.44 3.67 -5.70
N SER A 607 -1.69 3.78 -4.60
CA SER A 607 -0.39 3.08 -4.41
C SER A 607 0.68 3.41 -5.45
N ALA A 608 0.49 4.46 -6.26
CA ALA A 608 1.46 4.86 -7.28
C ALA A 608 2.77 5.33 -6.63
N LEU A 609 3.90 4.87 -7.17
CA LEU A 609 5.25 5.15 -6.69
C LEU A 609 5.94 6.16 -7.59
N GLY A 610 6.65 7.13 -7.00
CA GLY A 610 7.52 8.01 -7.77
C GLY A 610 8.10 9.18 -6.98
N TRP A 611 8.91 9.98 -7.65
CA TRP A 611 9.62 11.14 -7.10
C TRP A 611 8.78 12.40 -7.21
N ILE A 612 8.72 13.16 -6.12
CA ILE A 612 7.96 14.40 -6.02
C ILE A 612 8.80 15.52 -5.43
N THR A 613 8.61 16.74 -5.90
CA THR A 613 9.36 17.92 -5.43
C THR A 613 8.66 18.51 -4.21
N MET A 614 9.40 18.68 -3.11
CA MET A 614 8.86 19.17 -1.84
C MET A 614 8.67 20.70 -1.86
N ALA A 615 9.69 21.41 -2.33
CA ALA A 615 9.67 22.86 -2.50
C ALA A 615 10.37 23.27 -3.81
N GLY A 616 9.77 24.19 -4.56
CA GLY A 616 10.33 24.72 -5.79
C GLY A 616 11.35 25.84 -5.54
N ASN A 617 12.15 26.16 -6.57
CA ASN A 617 13.23 27.16 -6.51
C ASN A 617 12.74 28.56 -6.10
N ALA A 618 11.50 28.92 -6.46
CA ALA A 618 10.88 30.20 -6.10
C ALA A 618 10.26 30.22 -4.68
N GLY A 619 10.63 29.29 -3.80
CA GLY A 619 10.09 29.19 -2.43
C GLY A 619 8.66 28.66 -2.33
N SER A 620 8.09 28.15 -3.44
CA SER A 620 6.76 27.55 -3.43
C SER A 620 6.80 26.16 -2.78
N VAL A 621 6.10 26.00 -1.66
CA VAL A 621 5.96 24.72 -0.96
C VAL A 621 4.82 23.93 -1.60
N PHE A 622 5.11 22.68 -2.02
CA PHE A 622 4.13 21.77 -2.62
C PHE A 622 3.65 20.71 -1.64
N LEU A 623 4.51 20.33 -0.69
CA LEU A 623 4.25 19.29 0.30
C LEU A 623 4.42 19.84 1.71
N LYS A 624 3.55 19.43 2.62
CA LYS A 624 3.64 19.71 4.05
C LYS A 624 3.72 18.39 4.80
N GLU A 625 4.62 18.30 5.77
CA GLU A 625 4.71 17.12 6.64
C GLU A 625 3.39 16.86 7.35
N LEU A 626 2.98 15.58 7.37
CA LEU A 626 1.76 15.10 7.99
C LEU A 626 2.09 13.85 8.82
N ILE A 627 1.49 13.75 10.00
CA ILE A 627 1.49 12.50 10.76
C ILE A 627 0.11 11.88 10.61
N ARG A 628 0.08 10.66 10.09
CA ARG A 628 -1.14 9.85 10.01
C ARG A 628 -1.19 8.98 11.26
N ARG A 629 -2.27 9.15 12.04
CA ARG A 629 -2.61 8.22 13.13
C ARG A 629 -3.28 6.98 12.57
#